data_AF-A0AAD9ZUM3-F1
#
_entry.id   AF-A0AAD9ZUM3-F1
#
_cell.length_a   1.000
_cell.length_b   1.000
_cell.length_c   1.000
_cell.angle_alpha   90.00
_cell.angle_beta   90.00
_cell.angle_gamma   90.00
#
_symmetry.space_group_name_H-M   'P 1'
#
loop_
_entity.id
_entity.type
_entity.pdbx_description
1 polymer ?
#
loop_
_entity_poly.entity_id
_entity_poly.type
_entity_poly.pdbx_seq_one_letter_code
_entity_poly.pdbx_strand_id
1 'polypeptide(L)'
;MNAEEVARLCEALTLKEKDGPLMALGASMKEDGEKRLGLRMSGKLLSAKLVNREAFFGVFPRIWRTLEEVDTEVIDGNIFSFTFRNERDRQQVLNGGLWSFDKVLLVLEVPVRKGEIQGMQFNKAAF
;
A
#
# COMPACT_ATOMS: atom_id res chain seq x y z
N MET A 1 -12.24 18.32 -17.00
CA MET A 1 -11.01 18.95 -16.48
C MET A 1 -10.10 19.18 -17.67
N ASN A 2 -9.90 20.44 -18.09
CA ASN A 2 -9.06 20.77 -19.25
C ASN A 2 -7.62 21.11 -18.81
N ALA A 3 -6.67 21.07 -19.73
CA ALA A 3 -5.25 21.28 -19.40
C ALA A 3 -4.95 22.69 -18.86
N GLU A 4 -5.66 23.71 -19.34
CA GLU A 4 -5.50 25.10 -18.89
C GLU A 4 -5.98 25.32 -17.45
N GLU A 5 -7.03 24.62 -17.05
CA GLU A 5 -7.58 24.70 -15.70
C GLU A 5 -6.69 23.97 -14.70
N VAL A 6 -6.08 22.83 -15.10
CA VAL A 6 -5.03 22.18 -14.31
C VAL A 6 -3.80 23.08 -14.19
N ALA A 7 -3.36 23.71 -15.29
CA ALA A 7 -2.21 24.60 -15.28
C ALA A 7 -2.41 25.81 -14.33
N ARG A 8 -3.59 26.44 -14.36
CA ARG A 8 -3.95 27.54 -13.43
C ARG A 8 -3.93 27.09 -11.96
N LEU A 9 -4.45 25.89 -11.66
CA LEU A 9 -4.43 25.35 -10.30
C LEU A 9 -2.99 25.03 -9.84
N CYS A 10 -2.13 24.53 -10.73
CA CYS A 10 -0.72 24.29 -10.42
C CYS A 10 0.06 25.60 -10.19
N GLU A 11 -0.21 26.65 -10.97
CA GLU A 11 0.37 27.98 -10.70
C GLU A 11 -0.05 28.52 -9.32
N ALA A 12 -1.29 28.28 -8.89
CA ALA A 12 -1.77 28.68 -7.57
C ALA A 12 -1.10 27.90 -6.42
N LEU A 13 -0.56 26.70 -6.68
CA LEU A 13 0.17 25.86 -5.71
C LEU A 13 1.69 26.11 -5.72
N THR A 14 2.18 27.01 -6.57
CA THR A 14 3.61 27.32 -6.65
C THR A 14 4.02 28.14 -5.44
N LEU A 15 4.99 27.64 -4.69
CA LEU A 15 5.58 28.33 -3.55
C LEU A 15 6.15 29.67 -4.01
N LYS A 16 5.68 30.76 -3.41
CA LYS A 16 6.17 32.11 -3.68
C LYS A 16 7.35 32.38 -2.75
N GLU A 17 8.23 33.33 -3.11
CA GLU A 17 9.36 33.78 -2.25
C GLU A 17 8.93 34.23 -0.84
N LYS A 18 7.63 34.43 -0.61
CA LYS A 18 6.99 34.83 0.65
C LYS A 18 6.75 33.67 1.62
N ASP A 19 6.88 32.42 1.16
CA ASP A 19 6.54 31.22 1.93
C ASP A 19 7.62 30.79 2.95
N GLY A 20 8.59 31.68 3.21
CA GLY A 20 9.68 31.45 4.15
C GLY A 20 10.76 30.50 3.59
N PRO A 21 11.91 30.37 4.27
CA PRO A 21 12.92 29.41 3.86
C PRO A 21 12.32 28.00 3.89
N LEU A 22 12.54 27.24 2.82
CA LEU A 22 12.23 25.81 2.78
C LEU A 22 12.94 25.15 3.97
N MET A 23 12.19 24.81 5.02
CA MET A 23 12.74 24.03 6.11
C MET A 23 13.05 22.64 5.57
N ALA A 24 14.32 22.25 5.65
CA ALA A 24 14.69 20.87 5.41
C ALA A 24 13.82 19.98 6.30
N LEU A 25 13.17 18.98 5.69
CA LEU A 25 12.37 18.01 6.45
C LEU A 25 13.25 17.43 7.55
N GLY A 26 12.81 17.58 8.80
CA GLY A 26 13.57 17.12 9.96
C GLY A 26 13.80 15.61 9.89
N ALA A 27 14.92 15.14 10.45
CA ALA A 27 15.26 13.71 10.49
C ALA A 27 14.14 12.84 11.12
N SER A 28 13.41 13.39 12.10
CA SER A 28 12.26 12.74 12.73
C SER A 28 11.11 12.47 11.75
N MET A 29 10.85 13.37 10.79
CA MET A 29 9.81 13.18 9.78
C MET A 29 10.15 12.05 8.80
N LYS A 30 11.45 11.85 8.51
CA LYS A 30 11.92 10.74 7.70
C LYS A 30 11.71 9.42 8.45
N GLU A 31 12.11 9.35 9.72
CA GLU A 31 11.95 8.16 10.55
C GLU A 31 10.47 7.79 10.73
N ASP A 32 9.60 8.77 10.96
CA ASP A 32 8.15 8.55 11.02
C ASP A 32 7.59 8.04 9.69
N GLY A 33 8.11 8.57 8.57
CA GLY A 33 7.77 8.08 7.23
C GLY A 33 8.18 6.63 7.00
N GLU A 34 9.38 6.25 7.41
CA GLU A 34 9.90 4.88 7.34
C GLU A 34 9.08 3.92 8.22
N LYS A 35 8.76 4.31 9.47
CA LYS A 35 7.89 3.54 10.36
C LYS A 35 6.51 3.31 9.75
N ARG A 36 5.89 4.37 9.21
CA ARG A 36 4.58 4.26 8.54
C ARG A 36 4.62 3.37 7.31
N LEU A 37 5.72 3.40 6.55
CA LEU A 37 5.90 2.52 5.40
C LEU A 37 6.14 1.07 5.84
N GLY A 38 6.87 0.86 6.93
CA GLY A 38 7.13 -0.44 7.53
C GLY A 38 5.89 -1.16 8.05
N LEU A 39 4.77 -0.46 8.20
CA LEU A 39 3.46 -1.02 8.55
C LEU A 39 2.58 -1.34 7.32
N ARG A 40 3.04 -1.01 6.11
CA ARG A 40 2.30 -1.30 4.87
C ARG A 40 2.78 -2.57 4.19
N MET A 41 1.86 -3.17 3.45
CA MET A 41 2.11 -4.28 2.55
C MET A 41 1.24 -4.12 1.32
N SER A 42 1.72 -4.58 0.17
CA SER A 42 0.91 -4.65 -1.05
C SER A 42 0.71 -6.11 -1.43
N GLY A 43 -0.45 -6.45 -1.94
CA GLY A 43 -0.73 -7.79 -2.43
C GLY A 43 -1.42 -7.80 -3.77
N LYS A 44 -1.05 -8.78 -4.60
CA LYS A 44 -1.64 -8.99 -5.92
C LYS A 44 -2.19 -10.41 -6.03
N LEU A 45 -3.47 -10.51 -6.42
CA LEU A 45 -4.04 -11.78 -6.84
C LEU A 45 -3.65 -12.05 -8.29
N LEU A 46 -3.01 -13.20 -8.53
CA LEU A 46 -2.52 -13.61 -9.85
C LEU A 46 -3.65 -14.15 -10.75
N SER A 47 -4.66 -13.30 -11.00
CA SER A 47 -5.79 -13.59 -11.89
C SER A 47 -5.95 -12.47 -12.91
N ALA A 48 -6.25 -12.84 -14.16
CA ALA A 48 -6.61 -11.91 -15.21
C ALA A 48 -8.03 -11.34 -15.02
N LYS A 49 -8.92 -12.09 -14.36
CA LYS A 49 -10.28 -11.63 -14.02
C LYS A 49 -10.27 -10.94 -12.67
N LEU A 50 -11.03 -9.85 -12.55
CA LEU A 50 -11.26 -9.20 -11.26
C LEU A 50 -11.96 -10.17 -10.31
N VAL A 51 -11.43 -10.29 -9.10
CA VAL A 51 -12.06 -11.09 -8.06
C VAL A 51 -13.22 -10.34 -7.42
N ASN A 52 -14.11 -11.07 -6.74
CA ASN A 52 -15.10 -10.44 -5.87
C ASN A 52 -14.36 -9.81 -4.66
N ARG A 53 -14.19 -8.49 -4.72
CA ARG A 53 -13.46 -7.70 -3.72
C ARG A 53 -14.12 -7.73 -2.34
N GLU A 54 -15.45 -7.68 -2.31
CA GLU A 54 -16.21 -7.74 -1.06
C GLU A 54 -15.99 -9.08 -0.35
N ALA A 55 -16.07 -10.19 -1.11
CA ALA A 55 -15.77 -11.50 -0.57
C ALA A 55 -14.31 -11.64 -0.13
N PHE A 56 -13.36 -11.12 -0.92
CA PHE A 56 -11.94 -11.12 -0.58
C PHE A 56 -11.67 -10.38 0.75
N PHE A 57 -12.17 -9.14 0.88
CA PHE A 57 -12.02 -8.34 2.09
C PHE A 57 -12.82 -8.88 3.28
N GLY A 58 -13.92 -9.58 3.05
CA GLY A 58 -14.67 -10.25 4.13
C GLY A 58 -13.95 -11.48 4.71
N VAL A 59 -13.10 -12.14 3.92
CA VAL A 59 -12.43 -13.39 4.31
C VAL A 59 -11.03 -13.17 4.86
N PHE A 60 -10.22 -12.35 4.18
CA PHE A 60 -8.78 -12.24 4.47
C PHE A 60 -8.43 -11.76 5.89
N PRO A 61 -9.09 -10.73 6.44
CA PRO A 61 -8.88 -10.32 7.83
C PRO A 61 -9.16 -11.44 8.83
N ARG A 62 -10.10 -12.35 8.54
CA ARG A 62 -10.47 -13.46 9.43
C ARG A 62 -9.43 -14.59 9.42
N ILE A 63 -8.86 -14.89 8.26
CA ILE A 63 -7.88 -15.99 8.12
C ILE A 63 -6.47 -15.57 8.58
N TRP A 64 -6.13 -14.28 8.48
CA TRP A 64 -4.84 -13.77 8.93
C TRP A 64 -4.69 -13.74 10.46
N ARG A 65 -5.81 -13.74 11.20
CA ARG A 65 -5.83 -13.78 12.68
C ARG A 65 -4.89 -12.75 13.29
N THR A 66 -4.94 -11.53 12.77
CA THR A 66 -4.19 -10.39 13.31
C THR A 66 -4.76 -9.98 14.65
N LEU A 67 -3.91 -9.42 15.52
CA LEU A 67 -4.34 -8.87 16.81
C LEU A 67 -5.19 -7.62 16.63
N GLU A 68 -4.87 -6.83 15.61
CA GLU A 68 -5.58 -5.60 15.27
C GLU A 68 -6.18 -5.64 13.86
N GLU A 69 -7.17 -4.78 13.63
CA GLU A 69 -7.78 -4.65 12.31
C GLU A 69 -6.77 -4.14 11.27
N VAL A 70 -6.87 -4.69 10.06
CA VAL A 70 -6.03 -4.32 8.93
C VAL A 70 -6.85 -3.46 7.97
N ASP A 71 -6.41 -2.22 7.74
CA ASP A 71 -7.04 -1.36 6.76
C ASP A 71 -6.69 -1.85 5.35
N THR A 72 -7.71 -2.01 4.51
CA THR A 72 -7.59 -2.54 3.15
C THR A 72 -8.05 -1.54 2.12
N GLU A 73 -7.23 -1.33 1.10
CA GLU A 73 -7.52 -0.38 0.02
C GLU A 73 -7.26 -1.05 -1.34
N VAL A 74 -8.11 -0.76 -2.32
CA VAL A 74 -7.86 -1.16 -3.72
C VAL A 74 -6.89 -0.17 -4.33
N ILE A 75 -5.80 -0.66 -4.92
CA ILE A 75 -4.88 0.19 -5.69
C ILE A 75 -5.29 0.18 -7.15
N ASP A 76 -5.28 -1.00 -7.77
CA ASP A 76 -5.65 -1.19 -9.17
C ASP A 76 -6.01 -2.65 -9.43
N GLY A 77 -7.08 -2.90 -10.20
CA GLY A 77 -7.51 -4.26 -10.55
C GLY A 77 -7.60 -5.23 -9.37
N ASN A 78 -6.64 -6.17 -9.32
CA ASN A 78 -6.44 -7.21 -8.32
C ASN A 78 -5.23 -6.93 -7.39
N ILE A 79 -4.82 -5.67 -7.29
CA ILE A 79 -3.73 -5.16 -6.44
C ILE A 79 -4.34 -4.36 -5.29
N PHE A 80 -3.91 -4.68 -4.08
CA PHE A 80 -4.45 -4.18 -2.83
C PHE A 80 -3.33 -3.68 -1.91
N SER A 81 -3.64 -2.66 -1.11
CA SER A 81 -2.80 -2.18 -0.01
C SER A 81 -3.39 -2.66 1.30
N PHE A 82 -2.52 -3.10 2.20
CA PHE A 82 -2.82 -3.51 3.56
C PHE A 82 -2.02 -2.62 4.51
N THR A 83 -2.70 -1.93 5.41
CA THR A 83 -2.05 -1.13 6.47
C THR A 83 -2.31 -1.79 7.81
N PHE A 84 -1.23 -2.28 8.42
CA PHE A 84 -1.25 -2.94 9.72
C PHE A 84 -1.06 -1.90 10.83
N ARG A 85 -1.58 -2.19 12.03
CA ARG A 85 -1.35 -1.35 13.21
C ARG A 85 -0.02 -1.63 13.90
N ASN A 86 0.51 -2.84 13.73
CA ASN A 86 1.75 -3.29 14.33
C ASN A 86 2.56 -4.19 13.39
N GLU A 87 3.88 -4.24 13.59
CA GLU A 87 4.79 -5.04 12.77
C GLU A 87 4.63 -6.54 12.97
N ARG A 88 4.19 -6.97 14.16
CA ARG A 88 4.00 -8.39 14.49
C ARG A 88 2.96 -9.02 13.58
N ASP A 89 1.79 -8.41 13.47
CA ASP A 89 0.71 -8.88 12.60
C ASP A 89 1.15 -8.90 11.13
N ARG A 90 1.85 -7.84 10.69
CA ARG A 90 2.40 -7.76 9.33
C ARG A 90 3.36 -8.91 9.04
N GLN A 91 4.29 -9.18 9.95
CA GLN A 91 5.27 -10.27 9.81
C GLN A 91 4.61 -11.64 9.90
N GLN A 92 3.64 -11.84 10.78
CA GLN A 92 2.85 -13.07 10.87
C GLN A 92 2.16 -13.37 9.54
N VAL A 93 1.52 -12.37 8.94
CA VAL A 93 0.87 -12.52 7.64
C VAL A 93 1.89 -12.82 6.55
N LEU A 94 3.02 -12.10 6.52
CA LEU A 94 4.07 -12.32 5.51
C LEU A 94 4.68 -13.73 5.61
N ASN A 95 4.85 -14.24 6.83
CA ASN A 95 5.47 -15.53 7.10
C ASN A 95 4.46 -16.70 7.18
N GLY A 96 3.15 -16.41 7.07
CA GLY A 96 2.08 -17.39 7.21
C GLY A 96 1.94 -18.38 6.05
N GLY A 97 2.81 -18.28 5.04
CA GLY A 97 2.85 -19.18 3.88
C GLY A 97 2.06 -18.66 2.67
N LEU A 98 1.70 -19.58 1.78
CA LEU A 98 0.98 -19.26 0.53
C LEU A 98 -0.47 -18.89 0.82
N TRP A 99 -0.81 -17.63 0.63
CA TRP A 99 -2.18 -17.16 0.70
C TRP A 99 -2.89 -17.36 -0.63
N SER A 100 -4.10 -17.92 -0.60
CA SER A 100 -4.92 -18.07 -1.80
C SER A 100 -6.36 -17.65 -1.56
N PHE A 101 -6.99 -17.13 -2.61
CA PHE A 101 -8.41 -16.79 -2.64
C PHE A 101 -9.03 -17.44 -3.88
N ASP A 102 -10.03 -18.30 -3.70
CA ASP A 102 -10.69 -19.00 -4.81
C ASP A 102 -9.68 -19.65 -5.80
N LYS A 103 -8.68 -20.36 -5.25
CA LYS A 103 -7.58 -21.00 -6.00
C LYS A 103 -6.63 -20.05 -6.74
N VAL A 104 -6.78 -18.74 -6.55
CA VAL A 104 -5.86 -17.72 -7.05
C VAL A 104 -4.84 -17.37 -5.98
N LEU A 105 -3.56 -17.38 -6.33
CA LEU A 105 -2.49 -17.03 -5.42
C LEU A 105 -2.48 -15.52 -5.12
N LEU A 106 -2.39 -15.16 -3.84
CA LEU A 106 -2.09 -13.81 -3.38
C LEU A 106 -0.59 -13.70 -3.12
N VAL A 107 0.10 -12.90 -3.92
CA VAL A 107 1.50 -12.58 -3.71
C VAL A 107 1.60 -11.29 -2.90
N LEU A 108 2.38 -11.31 -1.82
CA LEU A 108 2.56 -10.19 -0.89
C LEU A 108 3.97 -9.62 -1.02
N GLU A 109 4.10 -8.30 -1.09
CA GLU A 109 5.37 -7.58 -1.10
C GLU A 109 5.34 -6.37 -0.15
N VAL A 110 6.48 -6.07 0.47
CA VAL A 110 6.64 -4.88 1.32
C VAL A 110 7.14 -3.72 0.45
N PRO A 111 6.45 -2.56 0.42
CA PRO A 111 6.92 -1.41 -0.33
C PRO A 111 8.23 -0.86 0.23
N VAL A 112 9.21 -0.64 -0.65
CA VAL A 112 10.48 -0.01 -0.29
C VAL A 112 10.36 1.52 -0.25
N ARG A 113 9.50 2.10 -1.11
CA ARG A 113 9.22 3.54 -1.14
C ARG A 113 7.75 3.85 -1.37
N LYS A 114 7.34 5.06 -0.95
CA LYS A 114 6.00 5.60 -1.20
C LYS A 114 5.82 5.84 -2.70
N GLY A 115 4.75 5.28 -3.28
CA GLY A 115 4.40 5.44 -4.71
C GLY A 115 4.97 4.36 -5.63
N GLU A 116 5.72 3.39 -5.11
CA GLU A 116 6.44 2.40 -5.93
C GLU A 116 5.62 1.15 -6.27
N ILE A 117 4.29 1.19 -6.10
CA ILE A 117 3.42 0.04 -6.37
C ILE A 117 3.54 -0.43 -7.83
N GLN A 118 3.74 0.50 -8.77
CA GLN A 118 3.94 0.18 -10.19
C GLN A 118 5.27 -0.54 -10.47
N GLY A 119 6.26 -0.44 -9.57
CA GLY A 119 7.56 -1.11 -9.68
C GLY A 119 7.61 -2.48 -9.01
N MET A 120 6.56 -2.86 -8.27
CA MET A 120 6.47 -4.16 -7.61
C MET A 120 6.28 -5.29 -8.63
N GLN A 121 7.03 -6.37 -8.46
CA GLN A 121 7.02 -7.46 -9.44
C GLN A 121 5.94 -8.51 -9.14
N PHE A 122 5.61 -8.70 -7.86
CA PHE A 122 4.69 -9.73 -7.38
C PHE A 122 5.04 -11.13 -7.91
N ASN A 123 6.34 -11.46 -7.91
CA ASN A 123 6.86 -12.68 -8.55
C ASN A 123 7.44 -13.71 -7.58
N LYS A 124 7.40 -13.45 -6.27
CA LYS A 124 7.90 -14.36 -5.23
C LYS A 124 6.82 -14.63 -4.19
N ALA A 125 6.66 -15.90 -3.85
CA ALA A 125 5.96 -16.33 -2.64
C ALA A 125 6.95 -17.16 -1.81
N ALA A 126 6.90 -17.04 -0.48
CA ALA A 126 7.68 -17.91 0.39
C ALA A 126 7.01 -19.30 0.42
N PHE A 127 7.80 -20.34 0.13
CA PHE A 127 7.42 -21.76 0.14
C PHE A 127 8.04 -22.46 1.35
#